data_AF-A0A6V7I7F4-F1
#
_entry.id   AF-A0A6V7I7F4-F1
#
_cell.length_a   1.000
_cell.length_b   1.000
_cell.length_c   1.000
_cell.angle_alpha   90.00
_cell.angle_beta   90.00
_cell.angle_gamma   90.00
#
_symmetry.space_group_name_H-M   'P 1'
#
loop_
_entity.id
_entity.type
_entity.pdbx_description
1 polymer ?
#
loop_
_entity_poly.entity_id
_entity_poly.type
_entity_poly.pdbx_seq_one_letter_code
_entity_poly.pdbx_strand_id
1 'polypeptide(L)' 'LGIPYDFGIDMWSVGCTIYELYTGKIMFSGKTNNQMLKFFMDLKGKMPNKLIRKGTFKEQHFDSNCNFLYHEVDKVTER' A
#
# COMPACT_ATOMS: atom_id res chain seq x y z
N LEU A 1 6.36 4.05 0.48
CA LEU A 1 7.62 3.41 0.96
C LEU A 1 8.86 4.31 0.86
N GLY A 2 8.80 5.51 0.26
CA GLY A 2 9.96 6.40 0.19
C GLY A 2 11.01 5.90 -0.80
N ILE A 3 10.56 5.34 -1.92
CA ILE A 3 11.42 4.89 -3.02
C ILE A 3 11.38 6.01 -4.08
N PRO A 4 12.49 6.35 -4.75
CA PRO A 4 12.47 7.27 -5.88
C PRO A 4 11.42 6.82 -6.90
N TYR A 5 10.54 7.74 -7.26
CA TYR A 5 9.43 7.49 -8.17
C TYR A 5 9.70 8.12 -9.54
N ASP A 6 9.13 7.51 -10.56
CA ASP A 6 9.06 8.02 -11.92
C ASP A 6 7.59 8.21 -12.32
N PHE A 7 7.31 8.37 -13.61
CA PHE A 7 5.97 8.50 -14.17
C PHE A 7 5.05 7.29 -13.92
N GLY A 8 5.57 6.17 -13.41
CA GLY A 8 4.78 5.00 -13.04
C GLY A 8 3.73 5.28 -11.97
N ILE A 9 3.92 6.31 -11.13
CA ILE A 9 2.91 6.71 -10.13
C ILE A 9 1.64 7.28 -10.78
N ASP A 10 1.78 7.95 -11.92
CA ASP A 10 0.64 8.49 -12.67
C ASP A 10 -0.15 7.34 -13.28
N MET A 11 0.54 6.35 -13.85
CA MET A 11 -0.10 5.14 -14.38
C MET A 11 -0.83 4.33 -13.30
N TRP A 12 -0.26 4.24 -12.09
CA TRP A 12 -0.95 3.64 -10.94
C TRP A 12 -2.24 4.39 -10.60
N SER A 13 -2.15 5.72 -10.54
CA SER A 13 -3.28 6.61 -10.23
C SER A 13 -4.39 6.49 -11.27
N VAL A 14 -4.02 6.47 -12.57
CA VAL A 14 -4.96 6.23 -13.68
C VAL A 14 -5.66 4.86 -13.54
N GLY A 15 -4.93 3.81 -13.17
CA GLY A 15 -5.52 2.49 -12.93
C GLY A 15 -6.61 2.49 -11.85
N CYS A 16 -6.35 3.17 -10.73
CA CYS A 16 -7.34 3.37 -9.66
C CYS A 16 -8.55 4.17 -10.16
N THR A 17 -8.32 5.25 -10.90
CA THR A 17 -9.39 6.10 -11.45
C THR A 17 -10.27 5.33 -12.44
N ILE A 18 -9.69 4.53 -13.33
CA ILE A 18 -10.47 3.72 -14.30
C ILE A 18 -11.37 2.72 -13.56
N TYR A 19 -10.86 2.06 -12.52
CA TYR A 19 -11.68 1.16 -11.69
C TYR A 19 -12.84 1.91 -11.03
N GLU A 20 -12.58 3.09 -10.48
CA GLU A 20 -13.58 3.91 -9.81
C GLU A 20 -14.66 4.39 -10.78
N LEU A 21 -14.27 4.86 -11.97
CA LEU A 21 -15.21 5.26 -13.02
C LEU A 21 -16.13 4.12 -13.46
N TYR A 22 -15.60 2.90 -13.57
CA TYR A 22 -16.38 1.74 -13.99
C TYR A 22 -17.32 1.22 -12.90
N THR A 23 -16.86 1.19 -11.65
CA THR A 23 -17.60 0.53 -10.55
C THR A 23 -18.40 1.50 -9.66
N GLY A 24 -18.11 2.79 -9.73
CA GLY A 24 -18.61 3.80 -8.79
C GLY A 24 -18.07 3.65 -7.37
N LYS A 25 -16.99 2.87 -7.16
CA LYS A 25 -16.41 2.58 -5.84
C LYS A 25 -14.92 2.92 -5.82
N ILE A 26 -14.47 3.50 -4.72
CA ILE A 26 -13.04 3.75 -4.46
C ILE A 26 -12.28 2.42 -4.44
N MET A 27 -11.24 2.28 -5.28
CA MET A 27 -10.50 1.03 -5.44
C MET A 27 -9.81 0.58 -4.14
N PHE A 28 -9.15 1.52 -3.46
CA PHE A 28 -8.42 1.26 -2.22
C PHE A 28 -8.77 2.34 -1.20
N SER A 29 -9.63 2.01 -0.23
CA SER A 29 -10.13 2.94 0.80
C SER A 29 -9.36 2.81 2.12
N GLY A 30 -8.03 2.80 2.06
CA GLY A 30 -7.19 2.64 3.25
C GLY A 30 -7.14 3.93 4.07
N LYS A 31 -7.33 3.82 5.40
CA LYS A 31 -7.26 4.98 6.31
C LYS A 31 -5.82 5.37 6.67
N THR A 32 -4.88 4.44 6.53
CA THR A 32 -3.45 4.65 6.81
C THR A 32 -2.61 4.11 5.67
N ASN A 33 -1.36 4.58 5.56
CA ASN A 33 -0.41 4.05 4.58
C ASN A 33 -0.18 2.54 4.74
N ASN A 34 -0.24 2.03 5.98
CA ASN A 34 -0.14 0.60 6.26
C ASN A 34 -1.36 -0.16 5.67
N GLN A 35 -2.58 0.33 5.89
CA GLN A 35 -3.78 -0.24 5.29
C GLN A 35 -3.78 -0.17 3.75
N MET A 36 -3.30 0.93 3.16
CA MET A 36 -3.15 1.02 1.70
C MET A 36 -2.21 -0.05 1.17
N LEU A 37 -1.05 -0.24 1.80
CA LEU A 37 -0.10 -1.30 1.44
C LEU A 37 -0.72 -2.69 1.57
N LYS A 38 -1.52 -2.93 2.62
CA LYS A 38 -2.27 -4.19 2.79
C LYS A 38 -3.20 -4.44 1.60
N PHE A 39 -3.99 -3.45 1.20
CA PHE A 39 -4.90 -3.60 0.06
C PHE A 39 -4.18 -3.83 -1.27
N PHE A 40 -3.03 -3.18 -1.48
CA PHE A 40 -2.22 -3.44 -2.66
C PHE A 40 -1.73 -4.89 -2.70
N MET A 41 -1.31 -5.43 -1.55
CA MET A 41 -0.87 -6.81 -1.43
C MET A 41 -2.02 -7.83 -1.47
N ASP A 42 -3.23 -7.46 -1.07
CA ASP A 42 -4.41 -8.32 -1.24
C ASP A 42 -4.75 -8.53 -2.72
N LEU A 43 -4.54 -7.49 -3.55
CA LEU A 43 -4.77 -7.58 -4.99
C LEU A 43 -3.61 -8.24 -5.75
N LYS A 44 -2.36 -7.90 -5.41
CA LYS A 44 -1.16 -8.29 -6.19
C LYS A 44 -0.25 -9.30 -5.51
N GLY A 45 -0.54 -9.69 -4.27
CA GLY A 45 0.34 -10.52 -3.45
C GLY A 45 1.45 -9.72 -2.77
N LYS A 46 2.36 -10.44 -2.09
CA LYS A 46 3.44 -9.84 -1.30
C LYS A 46 4.34 -8.93 -2.14
N MET A 47 4.65 -7.75 -1.61
CA MET A 47 5.61 -6.81 -2.19
C MET A 47 7.01 -7.46 -2.35
N PRO A 48 7.69 -7.28 -3.49
CA PRO A 48 9.02 -7.87 -3.69
C PRO A 48 10.04 -7.40 -2.65
N ASN A 49 10.80 -8.34 -2.06
CA ASN A 49 11.81 -8.04 -1.03
C ASN A 49 12.87 -7.02 -1.50
N LYS A 50 13.24 -7.05 -2.79
CA LYS A 50 14.17 -6.06 -3.39
C LYS A 50 13.61 -4.64 -3.32
N LEU A 51 12.29 -4.48 -3.49
CA LEU A 51 11.61 -3.19 -3.44
C LEU A 51 11.51 -2.70 -1.98
N ILE A 52 11.12 -3.59 -1.05
CA ILE A 52 11.01 -3.27 0.37
C ILE A 52 12.35 -2.75 0.91
N ARG A 53 13.45 -3.43 0.61
CA ARG A 53 14.79 -3.05 1.12
C ARG A 53 15.26 -1.66 0.68
N LYS A 54 14.80 -1.17 -0.47
CA LYS A 54 15.11 0.16 -1.02
C LYS A 54 14.28 1.29 -0.39
N GLY A 55 13.18 0.98 0.30
CA GLY A 55 12.30 2.00 0.86
C GLY A 55 12.87 2.63 2.13
N THR A 56 12.89 3.97 2.18
CA THR A 56 13.26 4.73 3.38
C THR A 56 12.30 4.48 4.55
N PHE A 57 11.02 4.25 4.26
CA PHE A 57 9.98 4.02 5.29
C PHE A 57 9.66 2.54 5.51
N LYS A 58 10.56 1.62 5.12
CA LYS A 58 10.30 0.18 5.21
C LYS A 58 10.04 -0.29 6.64
N GLU A 59 10.74 0.28 7.63
CA GLU A 59 10.66 -0.12 9.03
C GLU A 59 9.29 0.19 9.67
N GLN A 60 8.50 1.08 9.07
CA GLN A 60 7.14 1.40 9.54
C GLN A 60 6.11 0.35 9.11
N HIS A 61 6.46 -0.54 8.17
CA HIS A 61 5.52 -1.44 7.50
C HIS A 61 6.02 -2.88 7.38
N PHE A 62 7.32 -3.12 7.52
CA PHE A 62 7.94 -4.42 7.32
C PHE A 62 8.98 -4.70 8.41
N ASP A 63 9.08 -5.97 8.81
CA ASP A 63 10.14 -6.45 9.70
C ASP A 63 11.48 -6.63 8.96
N SER A 64 12.53 -6.99 9.70
CA SER A 64 13.87 -7.27 9.15
C SER A 64 13.88 -8.40 8.11
N ASN A 65 12.91 -9.30 8.17
CA ASN A 65 12.72 -10.41 7.24
C ASN A 65 11.85 -10.05 6.02
N CYS A 66 11.49 -8.76 5.87
CA CYS A 66 10.59 -8.26 4.84
C CYS A 66 9.17 -8.87 4.92
N ASN A 67 8.72 -9.29 6.10
CA ASN A 67 7.33 -9.63 6.36
C ASN A 67 6.55 -8.38 6.67
N PHE A 68 5.31 -8.33 6.17
CA PHE A 68 4.46 -7.18 6.36
C PHE A 68 3.91 -7.14 7.79
N LEU A 69 4.10 -6.01 8.45
CA LEU A 69 3.56 -5.71 9.77
C LEU A 69 2.22 -5.02 9.57
N TYR A 70 1.13 -5.79 9.62
CA TYR A 70 -0.20 -5.19 9.51
C TYR A 70 -0.61 -4.59 10.85
N HIS A 71 -0.87 -3.29 10.85
CA HIS A 71 -1.35 -2.59 12.04
C HIS A 71 -2.87 -2.51 11.96
N GLU A 72 -3.56 -3.38 12.69
CA GLU A 72 -5.00 -3.23 12.89
C GLU A 72 -5.23 -2.01 13.76
N VAL A 73 -5.84 -0.98 13.19
CA VAL A 73 -6.37 0.14 13.97
C VAL A 73 -7.64 -0.39 14.63
N ASP A 74 -7.63 -0.44 15.95
CA ASP A 74 -8.78 -0.90 16.73
C ASP A 74 -9.97 0.04 16.46
N LYS A 75 -11.08 -0.54 16.01
CA LYS A 75 -12.29 0.20 15.61
C LYS A 75 -12.93 0.95 16.78
N VAL A 76 -12.60 0.60 18.02
CA VAL A 76 -13.16 1.20 19.23
C VAL A 76 -12.27 2.33 19.75
N THR A 77 -10.95 2.20 19.63
CA THR A 77 -10.00 3.17 20.22
C THR A 77 -9.36 4.12 19.21
N GLU A 78 -9.50 3.85 17.89
CA GLU A 78 -8.89 4.60 16.78
C GLU A 78 -7.38 4.87 16.95
N ARG A 79 -6.69 4.01 17.72
CA ARG A 79 -5.24 4.05 17.94
C ARG A 79 -4.55 2.91 17.23
#